data_AF-A0A942V0C8-F1
#
_entry.id   AF-A0A942V0C8-F1
#
_cell.length_a   1.000
_cell.length_b   1.000
_cell.length_c   1.000
_cell.angle_alpha   90.00
_cell.angle_beta   90.00
_cell.angle_gamma   90.00
#
_symmetry.space_group_name_H-M   'P 1'
#
loop_
_entity.id
_entity.type
_entity.pdbx_description
1 polymer ?
#
loop_
_entity_poly.entity_id
_entity_poly.type
_entity_poly.pdbx_seq_one_letter_code
_entity_poly.pdbx_strand_id
1 'polypeptide(L)'
;MKRFLVIPFVMLMLSTNVMAEVVMAPQWSEFCPPNYLSAKASKWNTNSDYWYNRRVQFENTISQCSSYKGADLKSCYSQIRESELNKNKAWNLKVEQREKEHQEYIEYRNKQQAVDAVQTIIRTIKY
;
A
#
# COMPACT_ATOMS: atom_id res chain seq x y z
N MET A 1 -49.08 42.68 47.09
CA MET A 1 -49.66 41.49 46.42
C MET A 1 -49.42 41.61 44.92
N LYS A 2 -48.96 40.52 44.27
CA LYS A 2 -49.08 40.22 42.82
C LYS A 2 -48.23 41.13 41.90
N ARG A 3 -47.41 40.67 40.95
CA ARG A 3 -47.26 39.37 40.26
C ARG A 3 -45.80 39.14 39.87
N PHE A 4 -45.37 37.88 39.95
CA PHE A 4 -44.08 37.39 39.51
C PHE A 4 -43.92 37.53 37.98
N LEU A 5 -42.81 38.12 37.52
CA LEU A 5 -42.29 37.94 36.18
C LEU A 5 -41.30 36.76 36.23
N VAL A 6 -41.81 35.56 35.94
CA VAL A 6 -40.96 34.38 35.69
C VAL A 6 -40.62 34.41 34.21
N ILE A 7 -39.46 34.97 33.86
CA ILE A 7 -38.85 34.76 32.55
C ILE A 7 -38.17 33.39 32.63
N PRO A 8 -38.62 32.36 31.89
CA PRO A 8 -37.89 31.12 31.87
C PRO A 8 -36.64 31.37 31.02
N PHE A 9 -35.50 31.39 31.70
CA PHE A 9 -34.17 31.32 31.15
C PHE A 9 -34.00 29.95 30.48
N VAL A 10 -34.69 29.72 29.37
CA VAL A 10 -34.42 28.58 28.46
C VAL A 10 -33.19 28.96 27.66
N MET A 11 -32.07 29.06 28.37
CA MET A 11 -30.74 29.01 27.79
C MET A 11 -30.58 27.55 27.35
N LEU A 12 -31.11 27.29 26.15
CA LEU A 12 -30.93 26.05 25.42
C LEU A 12 -29.42 25.88 25.28
N MET A 13 -28.83 25.10 26.19
CA MET A 13 -27.49 24.58 26.06
C MET A 13 -27.48 23.73 24.80
N LEU A 14 -27.25 24.36 23.64
CA LEU A 14 -26.74 23.72 22.44
C LEU A 14 -25.34 23.23 22.78
N SER A 15 -25.29 22.14 23.55
CA SER A 15 -24.11 21.31 23.67
C SER A 15 -23.86 20.77 22.26
N THR A 16 -23.01 21.45 21.51
CA THR A 16 -22.43 20.90 20.31
C THR A 16 -21.68 19.66 20.76
N ASN A 17 -22.27 18.49 20.49
CA ASN A 17 -21.57 17.22 20.62
C ASN A 17 -20.42 17.31 19.61
N VAL A 18 -19.26 17.78 20.05
CA VAL A 18 -18.00 17.67 19.32
C VAL A 18 -17.76 16.18 19.25
N MET A 19 -18.22 15.55 18.17
CA MET A 19 -17.88 14.18 17.83
C MET A 19 -16.35 14.17 17.73
N ALA A 20 -15.69 13.64 18.77
CA ALA A 20 -14.25 13.52 18.78
C ALA A 20 -13.85 12.66 17.57
N GLU A 21 -13.23 13.29 16.58
CA GLU A 21 -12.77 12.59 15.39
C GLU A 21 -11.72 11.55 15.83
N VAL A 22 -12.06 10.27 15.71
CA VAL A 22 -11.13 9.19 16.03
C VAL A 22 -10.06 9.14 14.93
N VAL A 23 -8.87 9.65 15.24
CA VAL A 23 -7.74 9.63 14.32
C VAL A 23 -7.13 8.22 14.31
N MET A 24 -7.48 7.42 13.30
CA MET A 24 -6.99 6.04 13.16
C MET A 24 -5.61 5.95 12.51
N ALA A 25 -4.71 5.26 13.20
CA ALA A 25 -3.38 4.94 12.71
C ALA A 25 -3.46 4.03 11.47
N PRO A 26 -2.67 4.29 10.42
CA PRO A 26 -2.59 3.40 9.27
C PRO A 26 -2.10 2.01 9.71
N GLN A 27 -2.63 0.98 9.07
CA GLN A 27 -2.23 -0.41 9.29
C GLN A 27 -1.34 -0.88 8.14
N TRP A 28 -0.33 -1.68 8.45
CA TRP A 28 0.59 -2.20 7.43
C TRP A 28 -0.14 -3.00 6.33
N SER A 29 -1.21 -3.70 6.69
CA SER A 29 -2.05 -4.47 5.77
C SER A 29 -2.78 -3.62 4.72
N GLU A 30 -2.88 -2.29 4.91
CA GLU A 30 -3.42 -1.38 3.88
C GLU A 30 -2.47 -1.26 2.67
N PHE A 31 -1.17 -1.47 2.86
CA PHE A 31 -0.14 -1.24 1.84
C PHE A 31 0.59 -2.51 1.40
N CYS A 32 0.52 -3.57 2.19
CA CYS A 32 1.24 -4.81 1.94
C CYS A 32 0.35 -5.85 1.24
N PRO A 33 0.81 -6.45 0.13
CA PRO A 33 0.13 -7.59 -0.47
C PRO A 33 0.02 -8.75 0.54
N PRO A 34 -1.08 -9.53 0.53
CA PRO A 34 -1.33 -10.56 1.54
C PRO A 34 -0.22 -11.61 1.68
N ASN A 35 0.41 -11.98 0.56
CA ASN A 35 1.49 -12.97 0.53
C ASN A 35 2.80 -12.49 1.19
N TYR A 36 2.92 -11.19 1.48
CA TYR A 36 4.10 -10.61 2.12
C TYR A 36 3.83 -10.06 3.53
N LEU A 37 2.62 -10.22 4.08
CA LEU A 37 2.28 -9.73 5.43
C LEU A 37 3.23 -10.28 6.50
N SER A 38 3.63 -11.54 6.36
CA SER A 38 4.56 -12.24 7.25
C SER A 38 5.97 -12.38 6.68
N ALA A 39 6.32 -11.56 5.68
CA ALA A 39 7.63 -11.59 5.05
C ALA A 39 8.76 -11.40 6.08
N LYS A 40 9.85 -12.14 5.88
CA LYS A 40 11.05 -12.12 6.71
C LYS A 40 12.24 -11.59 5.91
N ALA A 41 13.23 -11.06 6.62
CA ALA A 41 14.53 -10.72 6.06
C ALA A 41 15.11 -11.92 5.30
N SER A 42 15.61 -11.70 4.10
CA SER A 42 16.14 -12.78 3.26
C SER A 42 17.19 -12.27 2.29
N LYS A 43 18.36 -12.92 2.30
CA LYS A 43 19.42 -12.62 1.31
C LYS A 43 19.12 -13.18 -0.08
N TRP A 44 18.23 -14.17 -0.16
CA TRP A 44 17.98 -14.95 -1.38
C TRP A 44 16.63 -14.63 -2.03
N ASN A 45 15.67 -14.10 -1.26
CA ASN A 45 14.38 -13.67 -1.76
C ASN A 45 14.26 -12.15 -1.65
N THR A 46 14.67 -11.47 -2.72
CA THR A 46 14.68 -10.00 -2.81
C THR A 46 13.30 -9.38 -2.62
N ASN A 47 12.23 -10.05 -3.08
CA ASN A 47 10.87 -9.57 -2.87
C ASN A 47 10.46 -9.65 -1.39
N SER A 48 10.72 -10.78 -0.73
CA SER A 48 10.46 -10.94 0.71
C SER A 48 11.25 -9.93 1.54
N ASP A 49 12.52 -9.74 1.22
CA ASP A 49 13.39 -8.79 1.92
C ASP A 49 12.94 -7.34 1.72
N TYR A 50 12.52 -6.97 0.50
CA TYR A 50 11.93 -5.67 0.22
C TYR A 50 10.72 -5.38 1.11
N TRP A 51 9.75 -6.31 1.17
CA TRP A 51 8.53 -6.12 1.96
C TRP A 51 8.81 -6.15 3.47
N TYR A 52 9.75 -6.99 3.92
CA TYR A 52 10.22 -6.99 5.31
C TYR A 52 10.82 -5.63 5.69
N ASN A 53 11.78 -5.12 4.90
CA ASN A 53 12.43 -3.84 5.19
C ASN A 53 11.44 -2.68 5.14
N ARG A 54 10.48 -2.72 4.22
CA ARG A 54 9.41 -1.71 4.18
C ARG A 54 8.52 -1.74 5.40
N ARG A 55 8.14 -2.92 5.90
CA ARG A 55 7.38 -3.04 7.15
C ARG A 55 8.13 -2.42 8.32
N VAL A 56 9.42 -2.72 8.47
CA VAL A 56 10.27 -2.15 9.52
C VAL A 56 10.32 -0.62 9.42
N GLN A 57 10.49 -0.07 8.21
CA GLN A 57 10.46 1.38 8.00
C GLN A 57 9.11 1.98 8.37
N PHE A 58 8.01 1.36 7.95
CA PHE A 58 6.66 1.79 8.27
C PHE A 58 6.41 1.81 9.79
N GLU A 59 6.77 0.72 10.49
CA GLU A 59 6.64 0.60 11.95
C GLU A 59 7.50 1.65 12.68
N ASN A 60 8.68 1.99 12.14
CA ASN A 60 9.49 3.06 12.68
C ASN A 60 8.85 4.44 12.43
N THR A 61 8.38 4.72 11.22
CA THR A 61 7.76 6.02 10.90
C THR A 61 6.44 6.23 11.65
N ILE A 62 5.61 5.19 11.81
CA ILE A 62 4.36 5.32 12.57
C ILE A 62 4.63 5.60 14.05
N SER A 63 5.71 5.05 14.62
CA SER A 63 6.13 5.33 16.00
C SER A 63 6.52 6.80 16.19
N GLN A 64 7.07 7.46 15.16
CA GLN A 64 7.43 8.89 15.23
C GLN A 64 6.20 9.79 15.36
N CYS A 65 5.04 9.34 14.89
CA CYS A 65 3.80 10.10 15.04
C CYS A 65 3.25 10.10 16.47
N SER A 66 3.77 9.27 17.39
CA SER A 66 3.20 9.11 18.75
C SER A 66 3.29 10.39 19.60
N SER A 67 4.13 11.34 19.22
CA SER A 67 4.28 12.63 19.90
C SER A 67 3.19 13.64 19.53
N TYR A 68 2.50 13.45 18.39
CA TYR A 68 1.47 14.36 17.89
C TYR A 68 0.07 14.02 18.41
N LYS A 69 -0.84 15.00 18.38
CA LYS A 69 -2.24 14.85 18.77
C LYS A 69 -3.16 15.60 17.80
N GLY A 70 -4.44 15.23 17.77
CA GLY A 70 -5.46 15.93 16.99
C GLY A 70 -5.11 16.08 15.51
N ALA A 71 -5.17 17.31 15.00
CA ALA A 71 -4.92 17.61 13.59
C ALA A 71 -3.48 17.26 13.13
N ASP A 72 -2.48 17.45 13.99
CA ASP A 72 -1.09 17.13 13.67
C ASP A 72 -0.88 15.62 13.53
N LEU A 73 -1.51 14.83 14.41
CA LEU A 73 -1.49 13.37 14.32
C LEU A 73 -2.15 12.89 13.02
N LYS A 74 -3.30 13.49 12.68
CA LYS A 74 -4.02 13.20 11.44
C LYS A 74 -3.15 13.54 10.21
N SER A 75 -2.46 14.67 10.24
CA SER A 75 -1.51 15.07 9.18
C SER A 75 -0.35 14.09 9.06
N CYS A 76 0.28 13.71 10.18
CA CYS A 76 1.38 12.74 10.22
C CYS A 76 0.96 11.40 9.59
N TYR A 77 -0.19 10.85 10.00
CA TYR A 77 -0.71 9.61 9.42
C TYR A 77 -1.06 9.75 7.94
N SER A 78 -1.60 10.90 7.51
CA SER A 78 -1.93 11.12 6.10
C SER A 78 -0.67 11.13 5.21
N GLN A 79 0.40 11.77 5.69
CA GLN A 79 1.70 11.77 4.99
C GLN A 79 2.31 10.36 4.90
N ILE A 80 2.17 9.54 5.96
CA ILE A 80 2.59 8.14 5.91
C ILE A 80 1.80 7.39 4.82
N ARG A 81 0.46 7.50 4.79
CA ARG A 81 -0.35 6.82 3.76
C ARG A 81 0.09 7.21 2.35
N GLU A 82 0.28 8.50 2.10
CA GLU A 82 0.72 8.98 0.79
C GLU A 82 2.11 8.42 0.41
N SER A 83 3.06 8.46 1.33
CA SER A 83 4.40 7.89 1.14
C SER A 83 4.35 6.40 0.82
N GLU A 84 3.57 5.63 1.58
CA GLU A 84 3.45 4.19 1.37
C GLU A 84 2.77 3.83 0.05
N LEU A 85 1.74 4.60 -0.35
CA LEU A 85 1.09 4.47 -1.65
C LEU A 85 2.02 4.80 -2.82
N ASN A 86 2.86 5.84 -2.69
CA ASN A 86 3.82 6.19 -3.72
C ASN A 86 4.91 5.11 -3.88
N LYS A 87 5.38 4.53 -2.78
CA LYS A 87 6.29 3.38 -2.84
C LYS A 87 5.62 2.15 -3.47
N ASN A 88 4.30 1.94 -3.27
CA ASN A 88 3.55 0.88 -3.93
C ASN A 88 3.44 1.10 -5.45
N LYS A 89 3.22 2.34 -5.90
CA LYS A 89 3.27 2.67 -7.34
C LYS A 89 4.62 2.26 -7.94
N ALA A 90 5.72 2.63 -7.29
CA ALA A 90 7.06 2.27 -7.75
C ALA A 90 7.31 0.75 -7.77
N TRP A 91 6.77 0.01 -6.79
CA TRP A 91 6.81 -1.44 -6.77
C TRP A 91 6.02 -2.05 -7.94
N ASN A 92 4.79 -1.61 -8.14
CA ASN A 92 3.91 -2.13 -9.19
C ASN A 92 4.53 -1.92 -10.58
N LEU A 93 5.13 -0.75 -10.84
CA LEU A 93 5.85 -0.50 -12.09
C LEU A 93 7.00 -1.50 -12.32
N LYS A 94 7.75 -1.86 -11.26
CA LYS A 94 8.82 -2.87 -11.36
C LYS A 94 8.27 -4.28 -11.59
N VAL A 95 7.13 -4.61 -11.01
CA VAL A 95 6.47 -5.91 -11.23
C VAL A 95 5.97 -5.99 -12.67
N GLU A 96 5.21 -4.99 -13.12
CA GLU A 96 4.70 -4.91 -14.50
C GLU A 96 5.83 -4.98 -15.54
N GLN A 97 6.95 -4.30 -15.30
CA GLN A 97 8.10 -4.35 -16.19
C GLN A 97 8.72 -5.75 -16.27
N ARG A 98 8.92 -6.42 -15.13
CA ARG A 98 9.42 -7.80 -15.10
C ARG A 98 8.46 -8.78 -15.77
N GLU A 99 7.16 -8.58 -15.62
CA GLU A 99 6.14 -9.39 -16.29
C GLU A 99 6.21 -9.21 -17.80
N LYS A 100 6.33 -7.97 -18.31
CA LYS A 100 6.51 -7.71 -19.74
C LYS A 100 7.76 -8.38 -20.30
N GLU A 101 8.91 -8.19 -19.66
CA GLU A 101 10.17 -8.82 -20.07
C GLU A 101 10.06 -10.36 -20.09
N HIS A 102 9.35 -10.94 -19.12
CA HIS A 102 9.11 -12.37 -19.09
C HIS A 102 8.22 -12.84 -20.25
N GLN A 103 7.16 -12.11 -20.59
CA GLN A 103 6.30 -12.43 -21.72
C GLN A 103 7.05 -12.33 -23.05
N GLU A 104 7.84 -11.27 -23.23
CA GLU A 104 8.67 -11.08 -24.42
C GLU A 104 9.68 -12.23 -24.59
N TYR A 105 10.30 -12.67 -23.49
CA TYR A 105 11.18 -13.83 -23.51
C TYR A 105 10.46 -15.13 -23.91
N ILE A 106 9.27 -15.38 -23.37
CA ILE A 106 8.46 -16.55 -23.74
C ILE A 106 8.12 -16.52 -25.23
N GLU A 107 7.69 -15.36 -25.74
CA GLU A 107 7.36 -15.18 -27.15
C GLU A 107 8.58 -15.44 -28.04
N TYR A 108 9.73 -14.85 -27.71
CA TYR A 108 10.98 -15.06 -28.42
C TYR A 108 11.35 -16.55 -28.48
N ARG A 109 11.31 -17.24 -27.33
CA ARG A 109 11.64 -18.65 -27.23
C ARG A 109 10.70 -19.53 -28.07
N ASN A 110 9.40 -19.21 -28.08
CA ASN A 110 8.43 -19.95 -28.89
C ASN A 110 8.67 -19.75 -30.40
N LYS A 111 9.01 -18.52 -30.84
CA LYS A 111 9.40 -18.26 -32.23
C LYS A 111 10.63 -19.07 -32.62
N GLN A 112 11.64 -19.11 -31.77
CA GLN A 112 12.86 -19.87 -32.04
C GLN A 112 12.58 -21.37 -32.16
N GLN A 113 11.78 -21.92 -31.25
CA GLN A 113 11.36 -23.33 -31.31
C GLN A 113 10.63 -23.67 -32.63
N ALA A 114 9.78 -22.76 -33.12
CA ALA A 114 9.11 -22.94 -34.41
C ALA A 114 10.10 -22.94 -35.58
N VAL A 115 11.06 -22.02 -35.59
CA VAL A 115 12.13 -21.97 -36.61
C VAL A 115 12.96 -23.25 -36.60
N ASP A 116 13.39 -23.69 -35.43
CA ASP A 116 14.22 -24.90 -35.28
C ASP A 116 13.46 -26.16 -35.74
N ALA A 117 12.15 -26.25 -35.45
CA ALA A 117 11.29 -27.32 -35.92
C ALA A 117 11.19 -27.33 -37.46
N VAL A 118 10.96 -26.16 -38.07
CA VAL A 118 10.92 -26.03 -39.55
C VAL A 118 12.26 -26.41 -40.18
N GLN A 119 13.38 -25.94 -39.63
CA GLN A 119 14.71 -26.31 -40.13
C GLN A 119 14.96 -27.82 -40.03
N THR A 120 14.51 -28.44 -38.95
CA THR A 120 14.61 -29.89 -38.77
C THR A 120 13.83 -30.63 -39.83
N ILE A 121 12.58 -30.24 -40.11
CA ILE A 121 11.76 -30.83 -41.18
C ILE A 121 12.46 -30.69 -42.54
N ILE A 122 12.99 -29.51 -42.87
CA ILE A 122 13.70 -29.27 -44.13
C ILE A 122 14.92 -30.18 -44.26
N ARG A 123 15.71 -30.36 -43.18
CA ARG A 123 16.85 -31.29 -43.19
C ARG A 123 16.39 -32.71 -43.43
N THR A 124 15.33 -33.16 -42.75
CA THR A 124 14.81 -34.53 -42.91
C THR A 124 14.28 -34.81 -44.31
N ILE A 125 13.65 -33.84 -44.99
CA ILE A 125 13.14 -34.02 -46.36
C ILE A 125 14.27 -34.03 -47.40
N LYS A 126 15.42 -33.40 -47.11
CA LYS A 126 16.56 -33.34 -48.04
C LYS A 126 17.41 -34.62 -48.06
N TYR A 127 17.18 -35.55 -47.14
CA TYR A 127 17.78 -36.89 -47.12
C TYR A 127 16.71 -37.93 -47.47
#